data_AF-A0A4P6ATW1-F1
#
_entry.id   AF-A0A4P6ATW1-F1
#
_cell.length_a   1.000
_cell.length_b   1.000
_cell.length_c   1.000
_cell.angle_alpha   90.00
_cell.angle_beta   90.00
_cell.angle_gamma   90.00
#
_symmetry.space_group_name_H-M   'P 1'
#
loop_
_entity.id
_entity.type
_entity.pdbx_description
1 polymer ?
#
loop_
_entity_poly.entity_id
_entity_poly.type
_entity_poly.pdbx_seq_one_letter_code
_entity_poly.pdbx_strand_id
1 'polypeptide(L)'
;MRLGVKITLVVVAFALLGMAAQPVAVYLKQRFDARHLVYSTPDSSLVRSFESQSTIELQWQALLPDAERDALSQYQTRSSANTVEDVTNNILRSIQAASDQNYQAAMYSTNTLDTYNGAAVAMAGFIVPISFHEDQSPEIVFIVPYFGACIHFPPPPPNQMVFTKLAPGFTDFELEKAYLVSGLFSQGMFEDPMGTAAYQLDTVSIRPFVGSPDDFRSH
;
A
#
# COMPACT_ATOMS: atom_id res chain seq x y z
N MET A 1 27.96 -15.86 -39.88
CA MET A 1 27.46 -14.59 -40.44
C MET A 1 26.03 -14.37 -39.96
N ARG A 2 25.74 -13.15 -39.50
CA ARG A 2 24.57 -12.76 -38.70
C ARG A 2 23.25 -12.93 -39.46
N LEU A 3 22.24 -13.51 -38.80
CA LEU A 3 20.85 -13.45 -39.23
C LEU A 3 20.11 -12.48 -38.30
N GLY A 4 19.86 -11.26 -38.78
CA GLY A 4 19.10 -10.25 -38.06
C GLY A 4 17.60 -10.53 -38.22
N VAL A 5 16.94 -10.92 -37.12
CA VAL A 5 15.48 -10.98 -37.06
C VAL A 5 14.97 -9.57 -36.74
N LYS A 6 14.22 -9.01 -37.70
CA LYS A 6 13.57 -7.71 -37.61
C LYS A 6 12.40 -7.79 -36.62
N ILE A 7 12.39 -6.88 -35.64
CA ILE A 7 11.29 -6.64 -34.71
C ILE A 7 10.14 -6.02 -35.52
N THR A 8 9.07 -6.78 -35.73
CA THR A 8 7.89 -6.38 -36.51
C THR A 8 6.74 -6.00 -35.57
N LEU A 9 6.27 -4.76 -35.74
CA LEU A 9 4.93 -4.21 -35.47
C LEU A 9 4.12 -4.77 -34.28
N VAL A 10 4.02 -4.00 -33.19
CA VAL A 10 2.83 -3.96 -32.30
C VAL A 10 2.46 -2.51 -31.94
N VAL A 11 2.55 -1.57 -32.89
CA VAL A 11 2.21 -0.15 -32.64
C VAL A 11 0.83 0.24 -33.20
N VAL A 12 0.14 -0.62 -33.95
CA VAL A 12 -1.08 -0.23 -34.67
C VAL A 12 -2.27 -1.09 -34.24
N ALA A 13 -2.87 -0.81 -33.09
CA ALA A 13 -4.19 -1.37 -32.74
C ALA A 13 -5.01 -0.64 -31.65
N PHE A 14 -4.59 0.52 -31.12
CA PHE A 14 -5.33 1.17 -30.01
C PHE A 14 -5.97 2.52 -30.33
N ALA A 15 -5.93 2.98 -31.58
CA ALA A 15 -6.45 4.31 -31.95
C ALA A 15 -7.97 4.36 -32.26
N LEU A 16 -8.76 3.33 -31.95
CA LEU A 16 -10.19 3.30 -32.31
C LEU A 16 -11.20 3.24 -31.16
N LEU A 17 -10.76 3.24 -29.90
CA LEU A 17 -11.67 3.33 -28.74
C LEU A 17 -11.12 4.38 -27.79
N GLY A 18 -11.79 5.52 -27.71
CA GLY A 18 -11.35 6.76 -27.06
C GLY A 18 -11.19 6.68 -25.53
N MET A 19 -10.27 5.85 -25.06
CA MET A 19 -9.67 5.97 -23.74
C MET A 19 -8.38 6.76 -23.87
N ALA A 20 -8.10 7.66 -22.93
CA ALA A 20 -6.87 8.44 -22.87
C ALA A 20 -5.66 7.48 -22.86
N ALA A 21 -5.10 7.24 -24.03
CA ALA A 21 -3.93 6.39 -24.20
C ALA A 21 -2.73 7.17 -23.65
N GLN A 22 -2.34 6.87 -22.41
CA GLN A 22 -0.95 7.11 -22.05
C GLN A 22 -0.08 6.47 -23.15
N PRO A 23 0.97 7.16 -23.63
CA PRO A 23 1.77 6.63 -24.72
C PRO A 23 2.23 5.23 -24.33
N VAL A 24 2.09 4.25 -25.24
CA VAL A 24 2.48 2.84 -24.98
C VAL A 24 3.90 2.75 -24.40
N ALA A 25 4.79 3.68 -24.78
CA ALA A 25 6.13 3.82 -24.22
C ALA A 25 6.16 4.13 -22.70
N VAL A 26 5.26 4.99 -22.20
CA VAL A 26 5.13 5.31 -20.77
C VAL A 26 4.63 4.10 -20.00
N TYR A 27 3.60 3.42 -20.53
CA TYR A 27 3.07 2.19 -19.94
C TYR A 27 4.12 1.07 -19.88
N LEU A 28 4.86 0.85 -20.97
CA LEU A 28 5.94 -0.13 -21.03
C LEU A 28 7.10 0.22 -20.09
N LYS A 29 7.47 1.51 -20.01
CA LYS A 29 8.50 1.99 -19.08
C LYS A 29 8.09 1.75 -17.62
N GLN A 30 6.88 2.15 -17.23
CA GLN A 30 6.35 1.90 -15.88
C GLN A 30 6.30 0.41 -15.55
N ARG A 31 5.91 -0.44 -16.51
CA ARG A 31 5.87 -1.89 -16.30
C ARG A 31 7.26 -2.52 -16.22
N PHE A 32 8.26 -1.92 -16.85
CA PHE A 32 9.66 -2.33 -16.75
C PHE A 32 10.26 -1.88 -15.41
N ASP A 33 10.05 -0.62 -15.01
CA ASP A 33 10.50 -0.06 -13.73
C ASP A 33 9.86 -0.81 -12.54
N ALA A 34 8.59 -1.22 -12.64
CA ALA A 34 7.89 -2.03 -11.63
C ALA A 34 8.44 -3.47 -11.44
N ARG A 35 9.42 -3.89 -12.26
CA ARG A 35 10.13 -5.17 -12.09
C ARG A 35 11.47 -5.01 -11.38
N HIS A 36 12.02 -3.81 -11.32
CA HIS A 36 13.30 -3.60 -10.64
C HIS A 36 13.09 -3.51 -9.13
N LEU A 37 13.96 -4.17 -8.38
CA LEU A 37 14.02 -4.03 -6.93
C LEU A 37 14.62 -2.67 -6.61
N VAL A 38 13.94 -1.91 -5.78
CA VAL A 38 14.46 -0.66 -5.20
C VAL A 38 15.04 -0.90 -3.80
N TYR A 39 14.78 -2.07 -3.21
CA TYR A 39 15.37 -2.53 -1.97
C TYR A 39 15.41 -4.06 -1.93
N SER A 40 16.46 -4.61 -1.31
CA SER A 40 16.55 -5.99 -0.88
C SER A 40 17.28 -6.08 0.45
N THR A 41 16.80 -6.92 1.36
CA THR A 41 17.48 -7.16 2.64
C THR A 41 18.84 -7.83 2.44
N PRO A 42 19.88 -7.45 3.21
CA PRO A 42 21.14 -8.19 3.26
C PRO A 42 21.04 -9.49 4.07
N ASP A 43 19.94 -9.73 4.80
CA ASP A 43 19.75 -10.92 5.63
C ASP A 43 19.41 -12.16 4.79
N SER A 44 20.44 -12.94 4.47
CA SER A 44 20.31 -14.21 3.74
C SER A 44 19.48 -15.29 4.45
N SER A 45 19.28 -15.19 5.77
CA SER A 45 18.43 -16.12 6.52
C SER A 45 16.96 -15.79 6.31
N LEU A 46 16.61 -14.51 6.36
CA LEU A 46 15.26 -14.01 6.06
C LEU A 46 14.86 -14.31 4.61
N VAL A 47 15.77 -14.08 3.64
CA VAL A 47 15.53 -14.42 2.22
C VAL A 47 15.18 -15.89 2.05
N ARG A 48 15.97 -16.81 2.65
CA ARG A 48 15.71 -18.25 2.57
C ARG A 48 14.38 -18.65 3.21
N SER A 49 14.03 -18.06 4.35
CA SER A 49 12.76 -18.33 5.02
C SER A 49 11.57 -17.88 4.15
N PHE A 50 11.66 -16.73 3.50
CA PHE A 50 10.65 -16.23 2.58
C PHE A 50 10.52 -17.10 1.32
N GLU A 51 11.64 -17.43 0.66
CA GLU A 51 11.66 -18.25 -0.57
C GLU A 51 11.20 -19.71 -0.33
N SER A 52 11.21 -20.18 0.93
CA SER A 52 10.73 -21.51 1.29
C SER A 52 9.19 -21.64 1.31
N GLN A 53 8.48 -20.53 1.19
CA GLN A 53 7.03 -20.45 1.26
C GLN A 53 6.44 -19.91 -0.05
N SER A 54 5.17 -20.25 -0.32
CA SER A 54 4.44 -19.59 -1.41
C SER A 54 4.03 -18.19 -0.97
N THR A 55 4.34 -17.18 -1.78
CA THR A 55 3.98 -15.79 -1.47
C THR A 55 2.49 -15.54 -1.65
N ILE A 56 1.85 -15.01 -0.61
CA ILE A 56 0.44 -14.58 -0.63
C ILE A 56 0.38 -13.10 -1.03
N GLU A 57 -0.47 -12.75 -2.00
CA GLU A 57 -0.81 -11.35 -2.26
C GLU A 57 -1.78 -10.88 -1.17
N LEU A 58 -1.27 -10.09 -0.23
CA LEU A 58 -2.02 -9.65 0.94
C LEU A 58 -2.67 -8.29 0.66
N GLN A 59 -3.98 -8.25 0.85
CA GLN A 59 -4.81 -7.07 0.64
C GLN A 59 -5.13 -6.36 1.97
N TRP A 60 -5.36 -5.05 1.95
CA TRP A 60 -5.63 -4.27 3.17
C TRP A 60 -6.95 -4.63 3.81
N GLN A 61 -7.97 -4.89 3.01
CA GLN A 61 -9.26 -5.33 3.55
C GLN A 61 -9.10 -6.64 4.34
N ALA A 62 -8.14 -7.50 4.01
CA ALA A 62 -7.94 -8.79 4.68
C ALA A 62 -7.36 -8.66 6.10
N LEU A 63 -6.96 -7.44 6.51
CA LEU A 63 -6.41 -7.14 7.84
C LEU A 63 -7.45 -6.62 8.84
N LEU A 64 -8.66 -6.30 8.37
CA LEU A 64 -9.75 -5.79 9.19
C LEU A 64 -10.62 -6.93 9.73
N PRO A 65 -10.88 -7.01 11.05
CA PRO A 65 -11.97 -7.82 11.55
C PRO A 65 -13.33 -7.30 11.03
N ASP A 66 -14.32 -8.18 10.96
CA ASP A 66 -15.59 -7.89 10.27
C ASP A 66 -16.35 -6.70 10.87
N ALA A 67 -16.34 -6.56 12.20
CA ALA A 67 -17.01 -5.45 12.88
C ALA A 67 -16.41 -4.08 12.50
N GLU A 68 -15.09 -3.97 12.49
CA GLU A 68 -14.39 -2.75 12.05
C GLU A 68 -14.59 -2.48 10.57
N ARG A 69 -14.55 -3.52 9.73
CA ARG A 69 -14.82 -3.41 8.29
C ARG A 69 -16.21 -2.82 8.05
N ASP A 70 -17.23 -3.37 8.71
CA ASP A 70 -18.61 -2.91 8.58
C ASP A 70 -18.75 -1.46 9.03
N ALA A 71 -18.22 -1.12 10.22
CA ALA A 71 -18.28 0.23 10.78
C ALA A 71 -17.60 1.26 9.86
N LEU A 72 -16.43 0.93 9.30
CA LEU A 72 -15.71 1.81 8.39
C LEU A 72 -16.40 1.94 7.02
N SER A 73 -16.99 0.85 6.50
CA SER A 73 -17.64 0.84 5.18
C SER A 73 -18.88 1.74 5.11
N GLN A 74 -19.59 1.90 6.23
CA GLN A 74 -20.81 2.71 6.35
C GLN A 74 -20.62 4.15 5.83
N TYR A 75 -19.42 4.71 5.97
CA TYR A 75 -19.13 6.11 5.63
C TYR A 75 -18.30 6.30 4.37
N GLN A 76 -17.96 5.23 3.66
CA GLN A 76 -17.12 5.28 2.45
C GLN A 76 -17.89 5.55 1.16
N THR A 77 -19.22 5.63 1.21
CA THR A 77 -20.02 5.88 0.00
C THR A 77 -19.81 7.31 -0.50
N ARG A 78 -19.11 7.43 -1.64
CA ARG A 78 -18.99 8.69 -2.37
C ARG A 78 -20.23 8.95 -3.21
N SER A 79 -20.90 10.06 -2.93
CA SER A 79 -21.69 10.76 -3.93
C SER A 79 -20.73 11.60 -4.77
N SER A 80 -20.74 11.49 -6.10
CA SER A 80 -20.00 12.41 -6.96
C SER A 80 -20.44 13.83 -6.61
N ALA A 81 -19.55 14.70 -6.14
CA ALA A 81 -19.90 16.05 -5.67
C ALA A 81 -20.26 17.01 -6.81
N ASN A 82 -21.17 16.58 -7.69
CA ASN A 82 -21.58 17.28 -8.89
C ASN A 82 -22.80 18.17 -8.64
N THR A 83 -23.51 17.98 -7.52
CA THR A 83 -24.65 18.79 -7.09
C THR A 83 -24.46 19.34 -5.67
N VAL A 84 -25.21 20.40 -5.34
CA VAL A 84 -25.26 20.96 -3.98
C VAL A 84 -25.80 19.93 -2.97
N GLU A 85 -26.71 19.06 -3.41
CA GLU A 85 -27.24 17.97 -2.61
C GLU A 85 -26.17 16.93 -2.27
N ASP A 86 -25.33 16.55 -3.25
CA ASP A 86 -24.22 15.62 -3.02
C ASP A 86 -23.22 16.17 -2.00
N VAL A 87 -22.88 17.46 -2.10
CA VAL A 87 -22.03 18.14 -1.13
C VAL A 87 -22.66 18.13 0.26
N THR A 88 -23.95 18.43 0.36
CA THR A 88 -24.69 18.44 1.62
C THR A 88 -24.70 17.05 2.26
N ASN A 89 -24.95 16.00 1.47
CA ASN A 89 -24.94 14.62 1.93
C ASN A 89 -23.56 14.15 2.39
N ASN A 90 -22.48 14.58 1.71
CA ASN A 90 -21.11 14.32 2.15
C ASN A 90 -20.81 14.97 3.52
N ILE A 91 -21.28 16.20 3.75
CA ILE A 91 -21.13 16.90 5.04
C ILE A 91 -21.93 16.21 6.15
N LEU A 92 -23.18 15.82 5.87
CA LEU A 92 -24.01 15.12 6.85
C LEU A 92 -23.39 13.77 7.25
N ARG A 93 -22.83 13.02 6.29
CA ARG A 93 -22.12 11.76 6.57
C ARG A 93 -20.90 11.97 7.45
N SER A 94 -20.09 13.01 7.20
CA SER A 94 -18.90 13.26 8.03
C SER A 94 -19.27 13.65 9.46
N ILE A 95 -20.36 14.42 9.65
CA ILE A 95 -20.91 14.73 10.98
C ILE A 95 -21.39 13.45 11.67
N GLN A 96 -22.12 12.59 10.96
CA GLN A 96 -22.58 11.31 11.50
C GLN A 96 -21.41 10.42 11.91
N ALA A 97 -20.39 10.27 11.06
CA ALA A 97 -19.18 9.49 11.35
C ALA A 97 -18.43 10.02 12.58
N ALA A 98 -18.36 11.35 12.73
CA ALA A 98 -17.75 11.98 13.90
C ALA A 98 -18.51 11.68 15.21
N SER A 99 -19.81 11.41 15.14
CA SER A 99 -20.65 11.05 16.30
C SER A 99 -20.86 9.55 16.53
N ASP A 100 -20.51 8.70 15.55
CA ASP A 100 -20.74 7.25 15.62
C ASP A 100 -19.63 6.57 16.43
N GLN A 101 -20.01 5.96 17.56
CA GLN A 101 -19.08 5.29 18.46
C GLN A 101 -18.38 4.08 17.83
N ASN A 102 -19.07 3.32 16.98
CA ASN A 102 -18.49 2.16 16.31
C ASN A 102 -17.46 2.60 15.27
N TYR A 103 -17.76 3.68 14.52
CA TYR A 103 -16.82 4.26 13.58
C TYR A 103 -15.57 4.79 14.30
N GLN A 104 -15.75 5.55 15.39
CA GLN A 104 -14.63 6.05 16.18
C GLN A 104 -13.79 4.89 16.75
N ALA A 105 -14.43 3.85 17.31
CA ALA A 105 -13.72 2.68 17.81
C ALA A 105 -12.92 1.98 16.70
N ALA A 106 -13.50 1.82 15.50
CA ALA A 106 -12.81 1.22 14.36
C ALA A 106 -11.62 2.07 13.89
N MET A 107 -11.71 3.40 13.95
CA MET A 107 -10.63 4.31 13.58
C MET A 107 -9.38 4.21 14.48
N TYR A 108 -9.53 3.69 15.70
CA TYR A 108 -8.42 3.49 16.65
C TYR A 108 -8.18 2.02 16.99
N SER A 109 -8.80 1.08 16.26
CA SER A 109 -8.75 -0.34 16.58
C SER A 109 -7.34 -0.93 16.37
N THR A 110 -6.86 -1.61 17.40
CA THR A 110 -5.65 -2.45 17.36
C THR A 110 -5.98 -3.94 17.23
N ASN A 111 -7.26 -4.27 16.99
CA ASN A 111 -7.67 -5.66 16.79
C ASN A 111 -7.07 -6.19 15.48
N THR A 112 -6.43 -7.36 15.57
CA THR A 112 -5.68 -7.98 14.48
C THR A 112 -6.21 -9.37 14.16
N LEU A 113 -5.90 -9.86 12.95
CA LEU A 113 -6.19 -11.22 12.51
C LEU A 113 -4.89 -12.04 12.45
N ASP A 114 -4.90 -13.25 13.00
CA ASP A 114 -3.72 -14.13 13.07
C ASP A 114 -3.46 -14.92 11.78
N THR A 115 -4.41 -14.92 10.85
CA THR A 115 -4.45 -15.76 9.63
C THR A 115 -3.16 -15.73 8.82
N TYR A 116 -2.43 -14.61 8.82
CA TYR A 116 -1.22 -14.39 8.03
C TYR A 116 0.06 -14.37 8.87
N ASN A 117 -0.01 -14.74 10.15
CA ASN A 117 1.13 -14.66 11.06
C ASN A 117 2.23 -15.66 10.66
N GLY A 118 3.43 -15.15 10.41
CA GLY A 118 4.59 -15.90 9.89
C GLY A 118 4.57 -16.18 8.38
N ALA A 119 3.52 -15.77 7.66
CA ALA A 119 3.37 -16.08 6.24
C ALA A 119 4.27 -15.20 5.37
N ALA A 120 4.78 -15.77 4.27
CA ALA A 120 5.39 -14.99 3.20
C ALA A 120 4.29 -14.22 2.43
N VAL A 121 4.35 -12.89 2.47
CA VAL A 121 3.36 -12.02 1.81
C VAL A 121 4.03 -11.02 0.88
N ALA A 122 3.25 -10.53 -0.06
CA ALA A 122 3.52 -9.32 -0.82
C ALA A 122 2.30 -8.41 -0.69
N MET A 123 2.49 -7.19 -0.19
CA MET A 123 1.41 -6.22 -0.02
C MET A 123 1.75 -4.90 -0.70
N ALA A 124 0.78 -4.29 -1.35
CA ALA A 124 0.94 -2.98 -1.95
C ALA A 124 0.66 -1.90 -0.90
N GLY A 125 1.47 -0.84 -0.87
CA GLY A 125 1.22 0.30 0.01
C GLY A 125 2.14 1.48 -0.30
N PHE A 126 1.84 2.62 0.31
CA PHE A 126 2.72 3.79 0.33
C PHE A 126 3.68 3.68 1.50
N ILE A 127 4.87 4.24 1.34
CA ILE A 127 5.91 4.21 2.38
C ILE A 127 5.98 5.57 3.05
N VAL A 128 5.89 5.58 4.37
CA VAL A 128 6.03 6.77 5.23
C VAL A 128 7.27 6.56 6.11
N PRO A 129 8.40 7.21 5.78
CA PRO A 129 9.60 7.15 6.61
C PRO A 129 9.39 7.78 7.98
N ILE A 130 9.89 7.12 9.03
CA ILE A 130 9.82 7.55 10.43
C ILE A 130 11.20 7.90 10.95
N SER A 131 12.20 7.07 10.66
CA SER A 131 13.60 7.33 10.94
C SER A 131 14.46 7.02 9.72
N PHE A 132 15.69 7.53 9.74
CA PHE A 132 16.66 7.39 8.66
C PHE A 132 18.01 6.97 9.22
N HIS A 133 18.75 6.19 8.43
CA HIS A 133 20.17 5.91 8.65
C HIS A 133 21.03 7.14 8.34
N GLU A 134 22.32 7.07 8.69
CA GLU A 134 23.29 8.13 8.38
C GLU A 134 23.43 8.42 6.88
N ASP A 135 23.21 7.41 6.03
CA ASP A 135 23.23 7.53 4.57
C ASP A 135 21.92 8.11 3.98
N GLN A 136 21.01 8.56 4.84
CA GLN A 136 19.69 9.10 4.51
C GLN A 136 18.71 8.09 3.90
N SER A 137 19.03 6.79 3.90
CA SER A 137 18.04 5.76 3.58
C SER A 137 17.07 5.55 4.76
N PRO A 138 15.77 5.26 4.51
CA PRO A 138 14.82 5.02 5.60
C PRO A 138 15.20 3.79 6.42
N GLU A 139 15.16 3.93 7.75
CA GLU A 139 15.40 2.84 8.70
C GLU A 139 14.07 2.25 9.18
N ILE A 140 13.22 3.06 9.80
CA ILE A 140 11.88 2.66 10.20
C ILE A 140 10.88 3.30 9.24
N VAL A 141 9.97 2.49 8.72
CA VAL A 141 8.90 2.99 7.85
C VAL A 141 7.55 2.40 8.25
N PHE A 142 6.49 3.19 8.07
CA PHE A 142 5.14 2.66 7.94
C PHE A 142 4.82 2.36 6.48
N ILE A 143 4.10 1.26 6.26
CA ILE A 143 3.43 0.93 5.03
C ILE A 143 1.94 1.22 5.28
N VAL A 144 1.32 1.98 4.38
CA VAL A 144 -0.04 2.47 4.53
C VAL A 144 -0.85 2.31 3.23
N PRO A 145 -2.19 2.17 3.30
CA PRO A 145 -3.02 1.86 2.13
C PRO A 145 -3.14 3.00 1.11
N TYR A 146 -3.03 4.26 1.53
CA TYR A 146 -3.28 5.41 0.67
C TYR A 146 -2.25 6.52 0.82
N PHE A 147 -2.04 7.26 -0.27
CA PHE A 147 -1.18 8.43 -0.29
C PHE A 147 -1.72 9.52 0.64
N GLY A 148 -0.83 10.23 1.32
CA GLY A 148 -1.21 11.30 2.24
C GLY A 148 -1.61 10.83 3.64
N ALA A 149 -1.68 9.50 3.87
CA ALA A 149 -1.75 8.96 5.23
C ALA A 149 -0.66 9.57 6.12
N CYS A 150 -1.02 9.88 7.37
CA CYS A 150 -0.16 10.46 8.40
C CYS A 150 0.31 11.92 8.18
N ILE A 151 0.12 12.52 6.99
CA ILE A 151 0.35 13.97 6.78
C ILE A 151 -0.94 14.79 6.89
N HIS A 152 -2.11 14.16 6.78
CA HIS A 152 -3.41 14.73 7.03
C HIS A 152 -4.20 13.85 8.01
N PHE A 153 -4.97 14.48 8.90
CA PHE A 153 -5.72 13.78 9.94
C PHE A 153 -7.08 13.28 9.42
N PRO A 154 -7.59 12.12 9.90
CA PRO A 154 -6.93 11.14 10.77
C PRO A 154 -6.00 10.16 10.01
N PRO A 155 -4.97 9.61 10.68
CA PRO A 155 -4.19 8.50 10.13
C PRO A 155 -5.08 7.25 9.90
N PRO A 156 -4.63 6.27 9.11
CA PRO A 156 -5.29 4.98 9.05
C PRO A 156 -5.39 4.34 10.45
N PRO A 157 -6.40 3.48 10.69
CA PRO A 157 -6.45 2.69 11.92
C PRO A 157 -5.18 1.85 12.14
N PRO A 158 -4.78 1.53 13.38
CA PRO A 158 -3.59 0.71 13.63
C PRO A 158 -3.57 -0.65 12.93
N ASN A 159 -4.74 -1.31 12.82
CA ASN A 159 -4.91 -2.55 12.04
C ASN A 159 -4.98 -2.33 10.51
N GLN A 160 -4.64 -1.14 10.05
CA GLN A 160 -4.45 -0.73 8.66
C GLN A 160 -3.11 -0.03 8.46
N MET A 161 -2.16 -0.27 9.37
CA MET A 161 -0.79 0.19 9.28
C MET A 161 0.15 -0.99 9.57
N VAL A 162 1.19 -1.12 8.76
CA VAL A 162 2.25 -2.12 8.94
C VAL A 162 3.56 -1.39 9.15
N PHE A 163 4.33 -1.73 10.18
CA PHE A 163 5.67 -1.18 10.34
C PHE A 163 6.73 -2.17 9.84
N THR A 164 7.87 -1.65 9.39
CA THR A 164 9.04 -2.48 9.09
C THR A 164 10.33 -1.71 9.38
N LYS A 165 11.38 -2.48 9.65
CA LYS A 165 12.75 -1.98 9.80
C LYS A 165 13.57 -2.42 8.60
N LEU A 166 14.21 -1.47 7.96
CA LEU A 166 15.03 -1.68 6.77
C LEU A 166 16.51 -1.49 7.12
N ALA A 167 17.35 -2.39 6.63
CA ALA A 167 18.79 -2.11 6.51
C ALA A 167 19.04 -0.94 5.54
N PRO A 168 20.20 -0.27 5.61
CA PRO A 168 20.54 0.78 4.67
C PRO A 168 20.48 0.33 3.20
N GLY A 169 20.11 1.24 2.29
CA GLY A 169 20.13 1.01 0.84
C GLY A 169 18.82 1.23 0.08
N PHE A 170 17.75 1.67 0.75
CA PHE A 170 16.52 2.11 0.07
C PHE A 170 16.58 3.62 -0.26
N THR A 171 17.36 3.99 -1.27
CA THR A 171 17.70 5.42 -1.53
C THR A 171 16.80 6.10 -2.57
N ASP A 172 16.29 5.37 -3.55
CA ASP A 172 15.57 5.94 -4.71
C ASP A 172 14.05 5.78 -4.57
N PHE A 173 13.49 6.31 -3.48
CA PHE A 173 12.06 6.22 -3.19
C PHE A 173 11.33 7.55 -3.36
N GLU A 174 10.05 7.47 -3.72
CA GLU A 174 9.16 8.59 -3.97
C GLU A 174 7.89 8.38 -3.13
N LEU A 175 7.60 9.31 -2.22
CA LEU A 175 6.47 9.21 -1.27
C LEU A 175 5.11 9.12 -1.97
N GLU A 176 5.00 9.68 -3.18
CA GLU A 176 3.79 9.71 -4.01
C GLU A 176 3.53 8.39 -4.73
N LYS A 177 4.50 7.47 -4.74
CA LYS A 177 4.40 6.18 -5.40
C LYS A 177 4.08 5.09 -4.41
N ALA A 178 3.27 4.15 -4.88
CA ALA A 178 3.05 2.91 -4.19
C ALA A 178 4.17 1.91 -4.48
N TYR A 179 4.39 1.03 -3.52
CA TYR A 179 5.38 -0.03 -3.58
C TYR A 179 4.72 -1.36 -3.23
N LEU A 180 5.21 -2.44 -3.84
CA LEU A 180 4.93 -3.79 -3.41
C LEU A 180 6.05 -4.22 -2.47
N VAL A 181 5.71 -4.39 -1.20
CA VAL A 181 6.64 -4.78 -0.14
C VAL A 181 6.42 -6.26 0.13
N SER A 182 7.48 -7.06 0.02
CA SER A 182 7.43 -8.50 0.25
C SER A 182 8.28 -8.88 1.45
N GLY A 183 7.79 -9.79 2.28
CA GLY A 183 8.44 -10.19 3.53
C GLY A 183 7.66 -11.24 4.31
N LEU A 184 8.10 -11.52 5.52
CA LEU A 184 7.36 -12.36 6.47
C LEU A 184 6.47 -11.47 7.33
N PHE A 185 5.17 -11.71 7.28
CA PHE A 185 4.16 -10.89 7.96
C PHE A 185 3.89 -11.41 9.36
N SER A 186 3.71 -10.52 10.33
CA SER A 186 3.25 -10.93 11.66
C SER A 186 2.45 -9.83 12.36
N GLN A 187 1.73 -10.22 13.40
CA GLN A 187 1.17 -9.26 14.35
C GLN A 187 2.32 -8.60 15.13
N GLY A 188 2.22 -7.30 15.39
CA GLY A 188 3.28 -6.57 16.08
C GLY A 188 2.90 -5.11 16.29
N MET A 189 2.94 -4.66 17.54
CA MET A 189 2.66 -3.27 17.88
C MET A 189 3.90 -2.41 17.72
N PHE A 190 3.76 -1.28 17.03
CA PHE A 190 4.75 -0.21 17.02
C PHE A 190 4.06 1.13 17.17
N GLU A 191 4.53 1.91 18.15
CA GLU A 191 3.99 3.22 18.49
C GLU A 191 5.01 4.30 18.19
N ASP A 192 4.59 5.32 17.45
CA ASP A 192 5.35 6.52 17.14
C ASP A 192 4.41 7.74 17.20
N PRO A 193 4.90 8.96 17.48
CA PRO A 193 4.07 10.16 17.40
C PRO A 193 3.35 10.37 16.05
N MET A 194 3.88 9.82 14.95
CA MET A 194 3.25 9.88 13.63
C MET A 194 2.14 8.85 13.42
N GLY A 195 2.02 7.82 14.28
CA GLY A 195 0.99 6.80 14.17
C GLY A 195 1.31 5.52 14.94
N THR A 196 0.33 4.61 14.96
CA THR A 196 0.47 3.31 15.60
C THR A 196 0.18 2.23 14.57
N ALA A 197 1.04 1.22 14.47
CA ALA A 197 0.82 0.03 13.65
C ALA A 197 0.55 -1.17 14.55
N ALA A 198 -0.38 -2.04 14.13
CA ALA A 198 -0.68 -3.31 14.82
C ALA A 198 -0.10 -4.55 14.10
N TYR A 199 0.51 -4.33 12.94
CA TYR A 199 1.18 -5.37 12.16
C TYR A 199 2.62 -4.96 11.84
N GLN A 200 3.44 -5.97 11.59
CA GLN A 200 4.83 -5.79 11.18
C GLN A 200 5.17 -6.67 9.99
N LEU A 201 6.23 -6.29 9.27
CA LEU A 201 6.77 -7.05 8.17
C LEU A 201 8.28 -7.13 8.28
N ASP A 202 8.82 -8.35 8.29
CA ASP A 202 10.25 -8.58 8.08
C ASP A 202 10.52 -8.50 6.58
N THR A 203 10.86 -7.29 6.12
CA THR A 203 10.92 -6.97 4.69
C THR A 203 12.10 -7.65 4.00
N VAL A 204 11.80 -8.40 2.94
CA VAL A 204 12.78 -9.05 2.07
C VAL A 204 13.10 -8.16 0.87
N SER A 205 12.09 -7.56 0.25
CA SER A 205 12.28 -6.77 -0.95
C SER A 205 11.18 -5.72 -1.15
N ILE A 206 11.53 -4.64 -1.84
CA ILE A 206 10.59 -3.58 -2.24
C ILE A 206 10.75 -3.37 -3.74
N ARG A 207 9.63 -3.26 -4.45
CA ARG A 207 9.58 -2.86 -5.87
C ARG A 207 8.47 -1.86 -6.12
N PRO A 208 8.56 -0.99 -7.14
CA PRO A 208 7.48 -0.08 -7.48
C PRO A 208 6.19 -0.85 -7.82
N PHE A 209 5.05 -0.34 -7.36
CA PHE A 209 3.73 -0.88 -7.66
C PHE A 209 2.95 0.07 -8.58
N VAL A 210 2.23 -0.51 -9.54
CA VAL A 210 1.37 0.23 -10.47
C VAL A 210 -0.06 -0.23 -10.25
N GLY A 211 -0.89 0.65 -9.69
CA GLY A 211 -2.29 0.37 -9.34
C GLY A 211 -2.70 1.13 -8.08
N SER A 212 -3.94 0.91 -7.62
CA SER A 212 -4.39 1.35 -6.29
C SER A 212 -3.99 0.31 -5.25
N PRO A 213 -3.22 0.67 -4.21
CA PRO A 213 -2.92 -0.26 -3.12
C PRO A 213 -4.11 -0.52 -2.22
N ASP A 214 -4.91 0.51 -1.95
CA ASP A 214 -6.11 0.39 -1.13
C ASP A 214 -7.20 -0.33 -1.92
N ASP A 215 -7.54 -1.53 -1.45
CA ASP A 215 -8.62 -2.37 -1.96
C ASP A 215 -9.88 -2.29 -1.09
N PHE A 216 -9.84 -1.52 0.00
CA PHE A 216 -10.94 -1.35 0.94
C PHE A 216 -11.66 -0.02 0.72
N ARG A 217 -10.94 1.09 0.74
CA ARG A 217 -11.54 2.44 0.69
C ARG A 217 -11.78 2.91 -0.73
N SER A 218 -12.85 3.67 -0.90
CA SER A 218 -13.13 4.42 -2.13
C SER A 218 -12.50 5.81 -2.07
N HIS A 219 -11.36 5.99 -2.73
CA HIS A 219 -10.64 7.27 -2.83
C HIS A 219 -11.18 8.20 -3.91
#